data_AF-A0A3D4YEE1-F1
#
_entry.id   AF-A0A3D4YEE1-F1
#
_cell.length_a   1.000
_cell.length_b   1.000
_cell.length_c   1.000
_cell.angle_alpha   90.00
_cell.angle_beta   90.00
_cell.angle_gamma   90.00
#
_symmetry.space_group_name_H-M   'P 1'
#
loop_
_entity.id
_entity.type
_entity.pdbx_description
1 polymer ?
#
loop_
_entity_poly.entity_id
_entity_poly.type
_entity_poly.pdbx_seq_one_letter_code
_entity_poly.pdbx_strand_id
1 'polypeptide(L)'
;MPQFDSSTFSSQIFWLLVSGFALICFVRLVLIPRIEIVFKNRKNFLQAEQESINALEKQLADIKIERQKEVHLAQQKAHDFLLLVKKDLDTKKKQHIDLLEKEMHDKIISFEAKLSKKTLVAKQDYKKNVEHYTDIIKQEVTYSGGLHVK
;
A
#
# COMPACT_ATOMS: atom_id res chain seq x y z
N MET A 1 -36.00 -94.56 41.37
CA MET A 1 -35.82 -93.44 42.31
C MET A 1 -36.79 -92.33 41.90
N PRO A 2 -37.58 -91.75 42.80
CA PRO A 2 -38.52 -90.69 42.46
C PRO A 2 -37.71 -89.39 42.29
N GLN A 3 -37.30 -89.08 41.06
CA GLN A 3 -36.36 -87.98 40.76
C GLN A 3 -37.01 -86.78 40.05
N PHE A 4 -38.34 -86.75 39.94
CA PHE A 4 -39.08 -85.61 39.44
C PHE A 4 -40.30 -85.38 40.34
N ASP A 5 -40.04 -84.89 41.55
CA ASP A 5 -41.11 -84.34 42.38
C ASP A 5 -41.47 -82.95 41.82
N SER A 6 -42.49 -82.93 40.95
CA SER A 6 -42.90 -81.72 40.23
C SER A 6 -43.55 -80.66 41.11
N SER A 7 -43.74 -80.95 42.40
CA SER A 7 -44.38 -80.04 43.37
C SER A 7 -43.56 -78.77 43.62
N THR A 8 -42.22 -78.82 43.52
CA THR A 8 -41.33 -77.67 43.78
C THR A 8 -41.07 -76.75 42.57
N PHE A 9 -41.37 -77.17 41.32
CA PHE A 9 -41.10 -76.34 40.14
C PHE A 9 -41.90 -75.04 40.12
N SER A 10 -43.14 -75.05 40.62
CA SER A 10 -43.98 -73.85 40.67
C SER A 10 -43.38 -72.76 41.56
N SER A 11 -42.82 -73.13 42.71
CA SER A 11 -42.14 -72.21 43.63
C SER A 11 -40.86 -71.64 43.03
N GLN A 12 -40.06 -72.47 42.34
CA GLN A 12 -38.83 -72.01 41.68
C GLN A 12 -39.12 -70.99 40.57
N ILE A 13 -40.16 -71.21 39.75
CA ILE A 13 -40.59 -70.28 38.70
C ILE A 13 -41.11 -68.98 39.31
N PHE A 14 -41.89 -69.05 40.39
CA PHE A 14 -42.37 -67.87 41.11
C PHE A 14 -41.20 -67.00 41.62
N TRP A 15 -40.24 -67.60 42.32
CA TRP A 15 -39.07 -66.85 42.82
C TRP A 15 -38.18 -66.31 41.70
N LEU A 16 -38.06 -67.03 40.59
CA LEU A 16 -37.33 -66.57 39.40
C LEU A 16 -38.00 -65.35 38.77
N LEU A 17 -39.34 -65.33 38.69
CA LEU A 17 -40.09 -64.16 38.22
C LEU A 17 -39.95 -62.98 39.19
N VAL A 18 -40.02 -63.23 40.50
CA VAL A 18 -39.85 -62.20 41.53
C VAL A 18 -38.45 -61.59 41.48
N SER A 19 -37.39 -62.42 41.43
CA SER A 19 -36.01 -61.94 41.34
C SER A 19 -35.72 -61.28 40.00
N GLY A 20 -36.28 -61.79 38.90
CA GLY A 20 -36.16 -61.21 37.58
C GLY A 20 -36.82 -59.84 37.50
N PHE A 21 -38.03 -59.70 38.06
CA PHE A 21 -38.72 -58.41 38.14
C PHE A 21 -37.97 -57.42 39.04
N ALA A 22 -37.49 -57.87 40.20
CA ALA A 22 -36.66 -57.04 41.08
C ALA A 22 -35.39 -56.54 40.38
N LEU A 23 -34.72 -57.40 39.60
CA LEU A 23 -33.55 -57.04 38.81
C LEU A 23 -33.89 -56.01 37.72
N ILE A 24 -34.99 -56.21 36.99
CA ILE A 24 -35.44 -55.27 35.95
C ILE A 24 -35.75 -53.90 36.56
N CYS A 25 -36.44 -53.88 37.71
CA CYS A 25 -36.68 -52.64 38.47
C CYS A 25 -35.37 -51.98 38.90
N PHE A 26 -34.40 -52.75 39.40
CA PHE A 26 -33.09 -52.23 39.79
C PHE A 26 -32.34 -51.62 38.60
N VAL A 27 -32.31 -52.30 37.45
CA VAL A 27 -31.66 -51.78 36.24
C VAL A 27 -32.33 -50.49 35.78
N ARG A 28 -33.67 -50.47 35.76
CA ARG A 28 -34.45 -49.31 35.33
C ARG A 28 -34.28 -48.10 36.25
N LEU A 29 -34.22 -48.32 37.56
CA LEU A 29 -34.15 -47.23 38.55
C LEU A 29 -32.73 -46.78 38.89
N VAL A 30 -31.71 -47.62 38.67
CA VAL A 30 -30.32 -47.33 39.08
C VAL A 30 -29.37 -47.24 37.87
N LEU A 31 -29.36 -48.24 36.98
CA LEU A 31 -28.40 -48.28 35.87
C LEU A 31 -28.74 -47.26 34.79
N ILE A 32 -29.99 -47.26 34.30
CA ILE A 32 -30.44 -46.36 33.23
C ILE A 32 -30.22 -44.89 33.57
N PRO A 33 -30.68 -44.35 34.73
CA PRO A 33 -30.50 -42.92 35.02
C PRO A 33 -29.03 -42.53 35.15
N ARG A 34 -28.16 -43.42 35.67
CA ARG A 34 -26.73 -43.15 35.73
C ARG A 34 -26.10 -43.01 34.35
N ILE A 35 -26.47 -43.89 33.41
CA ILE A 35 -25.99 -43.84 32.04
C ILE A 35 -26.53 -42.59 31.32
N GLU A 36 -27.80 -42.26 31.54
CA GLU A 36 -28.45 -41.09 30.94
C GLU A 36 -27.77 -39.78 31.34
N ILE A 37 -27.37 -39.63 32.62
CA ILE A 37 -26.62 -38.46 33.10
C ILE A 37 -25.30 -38.30 32.34
N VAL A 38 -24.54 -39.39 32.17
CA VAL A 38 -23.25 -39.35 31.46
C VAL A 38 -23.45 -38.99 29.98
N PHE A 39 -24.44 -39.60 29.32
CA PHE A 39 -24.77 -39.29 27.93
C PHE A 39 -25.23 -37.84 27.75
N LYS A 40 -26.06 -37.33 28.66
CA LYS A 40 -26.53 -35.94 28.64
C LYS A 40 -25.37 -34.97 28.82
N ASN A 41 -24.48 -35.22 29.78
CA ASN A 41 -23.30 -34.38 30.00
C ASN A 41 -22.39 -34.34 28.77
N ARG A 42 -22.14 -35.50 28.15
CA ARG A 42 -21.37 -35.56 26.90
C ARG A 42 -22.07 -34.83 25.77
N LYS A 43 -23.36 -35.08 25.56
CA LYS A 43 -24.13 -34.40 24.50
C LYS A 43 -24.09 -32.88 24.68
N ASN A 44 -24.29 -32.39 25.90
CA ASN A 44 -24.22 -30.96 26.21
C ASN A 44 -22.82 -30.40 25.93
N PHE A 45 -21.76 -31.12 26.29
CA PHE A 45 -20.39 -30.71 26.00
C PHE A 45 -20.12 -30.63 24.49
N LEU A 46 -20.52 -31.66 23.72
CA LEU A 46 -20.38 -31.64 22.27
C LEU A 46 -21.19 -30.50 21.63
N GLN A 47 -22.39 -30.21 22.13
CA GLN A 47 -23.20 -29.09 21.65
C GLN A 47 -22.54 -27.74 21.95
N ALA A 48 -22.04 -27.55 23.18
CA ALA A 48 -21.33 -26.34 23.55
C ALA A 48 -20.05 -26.15 22.71
N GLU A 49 -19.34 -27.23 22.41
CA GLU A 49 -18.16 -27.18 21.57
C GLU A 49 -18.49 -26.90 20.11
N GLN A 50 -19.60 -27.44 19.59
CA GLN A 50 -20.06 -27.08 18.25
C GLN A 50 -20.43 -25.59 18.16
N GLU A 51 -21.08 -25.05 19.19
CA GLU A 51 -21.39 -23.62 19.28
C GLU A 51 -20.12 -22.77 19.37
N SER A 52 -19.12 -23.20 20.14
CA SER A 52 -17.83 -22.50 20.26
C SER A 52 -17.08 -22.48 18.91
N ILE A 53 -17.03 -23.61 18.21
CA ILE A 53 -16.45 -23.70 16.86
C ILE A 53 -17.18 -22.76 15.89
N ASN A 54 -18.51 -22.81 15.84
CA ASN A 54 -19.29 -21.95 14.96
C ASN A 54 -19.08 -20.44 15.28
N ALA A 55 -18.95 -20.09 16.56
CA ALA A 55 -18.65 -18.72 16.98
C ALA A 55 -17.25 -18.28 16.53
N LEU A 56 -16.25 -19.14 16.68
CA LEU A 56 -14.88 -18.89 16.21
C LEU A 56 -14.82 -18.76 14.69
N GLU A 57 -15.52 -19.60 13.94
CA GLU A 57 -15.62 -19.50 12.48
C GLU A 57 -16.23 -18.17 12.05
N LYS A 58 -17.28 -17.71 12.73
CA LYS A 58 -17.90 -16.41 12.47
C LYS A 58 -16.93 -15.26 12.75
N GLN A 59 -16.24 -15.28 13.90
CA GLN A 59 -15.24 -14.28 14.22
C GLN A 59 -14.10 -14.25 13.19
N LEU A 60 -13.65 -15.42 12.73
CA LEU A 60 -12.61 -15.51 11.71
C LEU A 60 -13.08 -14.93 10.37
N ALA A 61 -14.33 -15.18 9.99
CA ALA A 61 -14.94 -14.61 8.79
C ALA A 61 -15.01 -13.08 8.89
N ASP A 62 -15.45 -12.55 10.03
CA ASP A 62 -15.54 -11.10 10.29
C ASP A 62 -14.14 -10.45 10.23
N ILE A 63 -13.14 -11.04 10.91
CA ILE A 63 -11.73 -10.58 10.87
C ILE A 63 -11.19 -10.59 9.44
N LYS A 64 -11.52 -11.63 8.65
CA LYS A 64 -11.08 -11.71 7.26
C LYS A 64 -11.66 -10.59 6.41
N ILE A 65 -12.95 -10.29 6.58
CA ILE A 65 -13.64 -9.19 5.90
C ILE A 65 -13.03 -7.85 6.29
N GLU A 66 -12.81 -7.62 7.58
CA GLU A 66 -12.21 -6.39 8.09
C GLU A 66 -10.79 -6.19 7.57
N ARG A 67 -9.93 -7.22 7.66
CA ARG A 67 -8.59 -7.19 7.08
C ARG A 67 -8.62 -6.87 5.59
N GLN A 68 -9.52 -7.49 4.83
CA GLN A 68 -9.64 -7.22 3.39
C GLN A 68 -10.01 -5.76 3.12
N LYS A 69 -10.94 -5.19 3.89
CA LYS A 69 -11.31 -3.77 3.80
C LYS A 69 -10.13 -2.86 4.13
N GLU A 70 -9.39 -3.13 5.19
CA GLU A 70 -8.22 -2.34 5.59
C GLU A 70 -7.13 -2.36 4.50
N VAL A 71 -6.84 -3.53 3.94
CA VAL A 71 -5.88 -3.67 2.84
C VAL A 71 -6.34 -2.87 1.62
N HIS A 72 -7.62 -2.96 1.24
CA HIS A 72 -8.17 -2.20 0.13
C HIS A 72 -8.06 -0.69 0.35
N LEU A 73 -8.37 -0.24 1.57
CA LEU A 73 -8.30 1.17 1.95
C LEU A 73 -6.85 1.68 1.97
N ALA A 74 -5.90 0.87 2.43
CA ALA A 74 -4.48 1.18 2.38
C ALA A 74 -3.97 1.28 0.93
N GLN A 75 -4.38 0.35 0.06
CA GLN A 75 -4.05 0.39 -1.37
C GLN A 75 -4.62 1.64 -2.05
N GLN A 76 -5.87 1.98 -1.76
CA GLN A 76 -6.51 3.18 -2.30
C GLN A 76 -5.78 4.44 -1.85
N LYS A 77 -5.48 4.58 -0.55
CA LYS A 77 -4.71 5.71 -0.03
C LYS A 77 -3.33 5.82 -0.66
N ALA A 78 -2.64 4.69 -0.85
CA ALA A 78 -1.33 4.68 -1.50
C ALA A 78 -1.45 5.11 -2.98
N HIS A 79 -2.48 4.65 -3.69
CA HIS A 79 -2.74 5.06 -5.06
C HIS A 79 -3.04 6.56 -5.18
N ASP A 80 -3.94 7.07 -4.33
CA ASP A 80 -4.29 8.49 -4.29
C ASP A 80 -3.08 9.36 -3.95
N PHE A 81 -2.25 8.92 -3.00
CA PHE A 81 -1.00 9.59 -2.66
C PHE A 81 -0.02 9.61 -3.83
N LEU A 82 0.15 8.49 -4.54
CA LEU A 82 1.01 8.43 -5.73
C LEU A 82 0.52 9.36 -6.85
N LEU A 83 -0.79 9.43 -7.07
CA LEU A 83 -1.37 10.36 -8.05
C LEU A 83 -1.12 11.82 -7.66
N LEU A 84 -1.28 12.16 -6.38
CA LEU A 84 -1.01 13.49 -5.86
C LEU A 84 0.47 13.85 -6.02
N VAL A 85 1.38 12.98 -5.60
CA VAL A 85 2.82 13.18 -5.74
C VAL A 85 3.21 13.33 -7.21
N LYS A 86 2.66 12.52 -8.10
CA LYS A 86 2.93 12.63 -9.55
C LYS A 86 2.49 13.99 -10.09
N LYS A 87 1.29 14.44 -9.75
CA LYS A 87 0.76 15.75 -10.17
C LYS A 87 1.60 16.91 -9.62
N ASP A 88 2.01 16.84 -8.37
CA ASP A 88 2.86 17.85 -7.73
C ASP A 88 4.25 17.89 -8.38
N LEU A 89 4.82 16.73 -8.69
CA LEU A 89 6.11 16.61 -9.35
C LEU A 89 6.05 17.17 -10.78
N ASP A 90 5.00 16.84 -11.55
CA ASP A 90 4.78 17.40 -12.89
C ASP A 90 4.63 18.93 -12.84
N THR A 91 3.93 19.45 -11.83
CA THR A 91 3.76 20.90 -11.64
C THR A 91 5.09 21.56 -11.28
N LYS A 92 5.83 21.03 -10.32
CA LYS A 92 7.15 21.53 -9.93
C LYS A 92 8.14 21.46 -11.09
N LYS A 93 8.12 20.38 -11.88
CA LYS A 93 8.95 20.23 -13.07
C LYS A 93 8.65 21.34 -14.08
N LYS A 94 7.37 21.60 -14.39
CA LYS A 94 6.98 22.70 -15.28
C LYS A 94 7.44 24.06 -14.75
N GLN A 95 7.19 24.34 -13.48
CA GLN A 95 7.65 25.58 -12.84
C GLN A 95 9.17 25.75 -12.95
N HIS A 96 9.94 24.68 -12.75
CA HIS A 96 11.40 24.74 -12.84
C HIS A 96 11.88 24.94 -14.28
N ILE A 97 11.21 24.32 -15.26
CA ILE A 97 11.47 24.55 -16.68
C ILE A 97 11.17 26.01 -17.05
N ASP A 98 10.01 26.54 -16.65
CA ASP A 98 9.60 27.93 -16.95
C ASP A 98 10.55 28.95 -16.30
N LEU A 99 11.01 28.70 -15.07
CA LEU A 99 12.01 29.53 -14.39
C LEU A 99 13.35 29.48 -15.12
N LEU A 100 13.81 28.28 -15.49
CA LEU A 100 15.06 28.10 -16.21
C LEU A 100 15.02 28.78 -17.59
N GLU A 101 13.90 28.70 -18.30
CA GLU A 101 13.70 29.36 -19.58
C GLU A 101 13.80 30.89 -19.44
N LYS A 102 13.17 31.48 -18.41
CA LYS A 102 13.30 32.91 -18.10
C LYS A 102 14.74 33.29 -17.80
N GLU A 103 15.44 32.54 -16.96
CA GLU A 103 16.85 32.81 -16.64
C GLU A 103 17.76 32.72 -17.87
N MET A 104 17.51 31.75 -18.76
CA MET A 104 18.24 31.63 -20.03
C MET A 104 17.95 32.82 -20.94
N HIS A 105 16.69 33.24 -21.05
CA HIS A 105 16.31 34.40 -21.85
C HIS A 105 16.97 35.69 -21.34
N ASP A 106 16.94 35.93 -20.04
CA ASP A 106 17.60 37.09 -19.41
C ASP A 106 19.11 37.07 -19.66
N LYS A 107 19.74 35.89 -19.58
CA LYS A 107 21.16 35.74 -19.92
C LYS A 107 21.43 36.07 -21.38
N ILE A 108 20.60 35.59 -22.32
CA ILE A 108 20.73 35.88 -23.76
C ILE A 108 20.65 37.40 -23.98
N ILE A 109 19.64 38.08 -23.45
CA ILE A 109 19.49 39.55 -23.56
C ILE A 109 20.73 40.25 -23.00
N SER A 110 21.21 39.83 -21.82
CA SER A 110 22.40 40.43 -21.20
C SER A 110 23.66 40.22 -22.04
N PHE A 111 23.79 39.08 -22.71
CA PHE A 111 24.90 38.77 -23.61
C PHE A 111 24.81 39.58 -24.91
N GLU A 112 23.63 39.68 -25.51
CA GLU A 112 23.39 40.52 -26.70
C GLU A 112 23.71 41.99 -26.41
N ALA A 113 23.28 42.52 -25.25
CA ALA A 113 23.63 43.87 -24.82
C ALA A 113 25.14 44.08 -24.62
N LYS A 114 25.84 43.08 -24.08
CA LYS A 114 27.31 43.12 -23.95
C LYS A 114 27.99 43.08 -25.32
N LEU A 115 27.50 42.25 -26.24
CA LEU A 115 28.02 42.14 -27.61
C LEU A 115 27.79 43.43 -28.40
N SER A 116 26.59 44.02 -28.32
CA SER A 116 26.29 45.30 -28.99
C SER A 116 27.18 46.43 -28.47
N LYS A 117 27.41 46.50 -27.15
CA LYS A 117 28.35 47.46 -26.56
C LYS A 117 29.78 47.25 -27.07
N LYS A 118 30.27 46.01 -27.09
CA LYS A 118 31.62 45.68 -27.61
C LYS A 118 31.77 46.02 -29.10
N THR A 119 30.77 45.71 -29.92
CA THR A 119 30.80 46.04 -31.36
C THR A 119 30.73 47.54 -31.62
N LEU A 120 30.01 48.31 -30.80
CA LEU A 120 29.99 49.77 -30.89
C LEU A 120 31.36 50.39 -30.57
N VAL A 121 31.99 49.94 -29.48
CA VAL A 121 33.35 50.38 -29.08
C VAL A 121 34.35 50.04 -30.19
N ALA A 122 34.33 48.80 -30.69
CA ALA A 122 35.21 48.39 -31.78
C ALA A 122 35.00 49.23 -33.06
N LYS A 123 33.76 49.60 -33.40
CA LYS A 123 33.47 50.50 -34.53
C LYS A 123 34.01 51.92 -34.29
N GLN A 124 33.90 52.44 -33.07
CA GLN A 124 34.46 53.75 -32.72
C GLN A 124 35.99 53.74 -32.77
N ASP A 125 36.63 52.70 -32.25
CA ASP A 125 38.08 52.56 -32.30
C ASP A 125 38.57 52.41 -33.75
N TYR A 126 37.87 51.63 -34.57
CA TYR A 126 38.15 51.54 -36.00
C TYR A 126 38.03 52.90 -36.68
N LYS A 127 36.98 53.68 -36.40
CA LYS A 127 36.79 55.01 -36.96
C LYS A 127 37.93 55.95 -36.59
N LYS A 128 38.32 56.00 -35.31
CA LYS A 128 39.46 56.80 -34.83
C LYS A 128 40.76 56.41 -35.51
N ASN A 129 41.01 55.10 -35.68
CA ASN A 129 42.20 54.62 -36.37
C ASN A 129 42.19 55.04 -37.83
N VAL A 130 41.06 54.92 -38.54
CA VAL A 130 40.95 55.39 -39.94
C VAL A 130 41.19 56.89 -40.03
N GLU A 131 40.59 57.70 -39.16
CA GLU A 131 40.82 59.16 -39.11
C GLU A 131 42.30 59.48 -38.91
N HIS A 132 42.94 58.82 -37.93
CA HIS A 132 44.38 58.95 -37.66
C HIS A 132 45.24 58.59 -38.89
N TYR A 133 44.96 57.47 -39.56
CA TYR A 133 45.68 57.10 -40.78
C TYR A 133 45.44 58.09 -41.92
N THR A 134 44.21 58.61 -42.09
CA THR A 134 43.94 59.62 -43.12
C THR A 134 44.64 60.95 -42.85
N ASP A 135 44.79 61.34 -41.59
CA ASP A 135 45.51 62.57 -41.21
C ASP A 135 47.01 62.42 -41.47
N ILE A 136 47.60 61.25 -41.15
CA ILE A 136 48.99 60.94 -41.51
C ILE A 136 49.20 61.04 -43.02
N ILE A 137 48.33 60.40 -43.82
CA ILE A 137 48.43 60.43 -45.29
C ILE A 137 48.32 61.87 -45.82
N LYS A 138 47.42 62.70 -45.28
CA LYS A 138 47.33 64.12 -45.68
C LYS A 138 48.59 64.90 -45.33
N GLN A 139 49.19 64.63 -44.17
CA GLN A 139 50.45 65.24 -43.76
C GLN A 139 51.58 64.89 -44.73
N GLU A 140 51.68 63.62 -45.13
CA GLU A 140 52.66 63.11 -46.09
C GLU A 140 52.48 63.73 -47.49
N VAL A 141 51.23 63.81 -47.98
CA VAL A 141 50.91 64.40 -49.29
C VAL A 141 51.17 65.91 -49.32
N THR A 142 50.95 66.62 -48.21
CA THR A 142 51.26 68.06 -48.09
C THR A 142 52.77 68.31 -48.06
N TYR A 143 53.54 67.40 -47.45
CA TYR A 143 55.01 67.45 -47.47
C TYR A 143 55.59 67.14 -48.85
N SER A 144 54.98 66.21 -49.60
CA SER A 144 55.44 65.83 -50.95
C SER A 144 55.02 66.83 -52.04
N GLY A 145 53.85 67.49 -51.89
CA GLY A 145 53.41 68.57 -52.78
C GLY A 145 54.23 69.87 -52.69
N GLY A 146 55.02 70.05 -51.64
CA GLY A 146 55.95 71.18 -51.47
C GLY A 146 57.34 70.96 -52.08
N LEU A 147 57.64 69.76 -52.61
CA LEU A 147 58.98 69.38 -53.07
C LEU A 147 59.14 69.34 -54.60
N HIS A 148 58.12 69.75 -55.36
CA HIS A 148 58.21 69.97 -56.81
C HIS A 148 58.01 71.45 -57.19
N VAL A 149 58.69 72.37 -56.50
CA VAL A 149 59.01 73.70 -57.04
C VAL A 149 60.43 74.06 -56.64
N LYS A 150 61.41 73.55 -57.39
CA LYS A 150 62.69 74.21 -57.66
C LYS A 150 63.34 73.56 -58.88
#